data_AF-A0A5E3X1Y6-F1
#
_entry.id   AF-A0A5E3X1Y6-F1
#
_cell.length_a   1.000
_cell.length_b   1.000
_cell.length_c   1.000
_cell.angle_alpha   90.00
_cell.angle_beta   90.00
_cell.angle_gamma   90.00
#
_symmetry.space_group_name_H-M   'P 1'
#
loop_
_entity.id
_entity.type
_entity.pdbx_description
1 polymer ?
#
loop_
_entity_poly.entity_id
_entity_poly.type
_entity_poly.pdbx_seq_one_letter_code
_entity_poly.pdbx_strand_id
1 'polypeptide(L)'
;MPPRSSYGESMPTSPTSTIGGPRHNYAASVSSQQQYPPQQPRQAYPDPRSAYPTFLPLADSLMLQATWFMNGLRDAWRWDIVARLLATDPELRANAAKAALLNGLSALFALALDALVHPFTLNSERGFFARNLGLLYTLIWLAPLAAASLWFNSTWTAALARRSYTLRFGPAAFVPPPAPTRNTYLLLLHTLATSAYRFTMLTTCALLSFSLGRIPIPILGTLAETAYFSWVNSYYFFEHVWIARGSSLNERVRGLEERWAYYAAFGLPATLACSCTYNPLFNMALFAALCPPYVLMSTHARPAPQEPYAPKGNNAFPSPLVPIRMPVFQPAIWVDDMVLRAIEWITRRKVGGGTALGREREGKKKDGLGPRRGWSGAEGAEAGNARTPRLRQGQGHKKVD
;
A
#
# COMPACT_ATOMS: atom_id res chain seq x y z
N MET A 1 -14.00 -5.10 94.01
CA MET A 1 -14.74 -6.11 93.20
C MET A 1 -15.92 -5.41 92.54
N PRO A 2 -16.30 -5.79 91.30
CA PRO A 2 -16.77 -4.90 90.20
C PRO A 2 -18.15 -4.28 90.47
N PRO A 3 -18.60 -3.20 89.76
CA PRO A 3 -19.31 -3.29 88.45
C PRO A 3 -19.01 -2.07 87.51
N ARG A 4 -19.23 -2.04 86.18
CA ARG A 4 -20.36 -2.30 85.25
C ARG A 4 -21.44 -1.19 85.19
N SER A 5 -21.40 -0.45 84.06
CA SER A 5 -22.45 0.24 83.26
C SER A 5 -23.50 1.14 83.94
N SER A 6 -23.77 2.34 83.37
CA SER A 6 -24.87 2.59 82.41
C SER A 6 -25.08 4.10 82.16
N TYR A 7 -25.39 4.45 80.89
CA TYR A 7 -26.22 5.56 80.35
C TYR A 7 -26.07 7.01 80.84
N GLY A 8 -26.06 7.95 79.88
CA GLY A 8 -26.04 9.39 80.13
C GLY A 8 -27.35 10.09 79.80
N GLU A 9 -27.45 11.38 80.14
CA GLU A 9 -28.21 12.41 79.41
C GLU A 9 -27.92 13.83 79.96
N SER A 10 -27.76 14.77 79.01
CA SER A 10 -28.07 16.21 79.00
C SER A 10 -27.75 17.16 80.18
N MET A 11 -27.08 18.27 79.85
CA MET A 11 -27.26 19.58 80.49
C MET A 11 -27.26 20.72 79.45
N PRO A 12 -28.08 21.78 79.61
CA PRO A 12 -27.96 23.02 78.88
C PRO A 12 -27.67 24.25 79.77
N THR A 13 -27.41 25.37 79.08
CA THR A 13 -27.58 26.81 79.45
C THR A 13 -26.35 27.66 79.81
N SER A 14 -26.17 28.70 78.99
CA SER A 14 -25.35 29.92 79.17
C SER A 14 -26.11 30.99 79.98
N PRO A 15 -25.54 32.16 80.38
CA PRO A 15 -25.45 33.33 79.46
C PRO A 15 -24.29 34.34 79.75
N THR A 16 -24.40 35.52 79.12
CA THR A 16 -23.40 36.45 78.55
C THR A 16 -23.14 37.76 79.33
N SER A 17 -22.11 38.53 78.90
CA SER A 17 -21.97 40.04 78.89
C SER A 17 -21.05 40.67 79.98
N THR A 18 -20.29 41.79 79.89
CA THR A 18 -19.92 42.82 78.86
C THR A 18 -18.79 43.78 79.38
N ILE A 19 -18.07 44.46 78.45
CA ILE A 19 -17.49 45.86 78.46
C ILE A 19 -16.18 46.23 79.24
N GLY A 20 -15.24 46.91 78.52
CA GLY A 20 -14.41 48.03 79.05
C GLY A 20 -12.91 48.09 78.68
N GLY A 21 -12.44 49.07 77.86
CA GLY A 21 -11.01 49.43 77.65
C GLY A 21 -10.52 50.56 78.61
N PRO A 22 -9.42 51.34 78.37
CA PRO A 22 -8.47 51.36 77.23
C PRO A 22 -6.95 51.68 77.56
N ARG A 23 -6.12 51.75 76.49
CA ARG A 23 -4.84 52.50 76.27
C ARG A 23 -3.49 51.97 76.82
N HIS A 24 -2.57 51.67 75.89
CA HIS A 24 -1.24 52.29 75.83
C HIS A 24 -0.68 52.33 74.40
N ASN A 25 -0.29 53.54 73.97
CA ASN A 25 0.42 53.82 72.73
C ASN A 25 1.93 53.73 72.98
N TYR A 26 2.65 52.94 72.17
CA TYR A 26 4.03 53.25 71.81
C TYR A 26 4.18 53.05 70.31
N ALA A 27 4.34 54.16 69.60
CA ALA A 27 4.80 54.18 68.23
C ALA A 27 6.32 53.99 68.24
N ALA A 28 6.80 52.96 67.55
CA ALA A 28 8.16 52.92 67.03
C ALA A 28 8.13 52.21 65.68
N SER A 29 8.46 53.00 64.66
CA SER A 29 8.56 52.69 63.24
C SER A 29 9.64 51.65 62.94
N VAL A 30 9.27 50.54 62.30
CA VAL A 30 10.13 49.85 61.32
C VAL A 30 9.25 49.35 60.17
N SER A 31 9.15 50.17 59.14
CA SER A 31 8.65 49.80 57.83
C SER A 31 9.72 49.00 57.09
N SER A 32 9.61 47.68 57.13
CA SER A 32 10.22 46.80 56.12
C SER A 32 9.10 46.16 55.31
N GLN A 33 8.64 46.87 54.28
CA GLN A 33 7.89 46.26 53.18
C GLN A 33 8.83 45.26 52.49
N GLN A 34 8.70 43.97 52.83
CA GLN A 34 9.16 42.92 51.94
C GLN A 34 8.21 42.89 50.73
N GLN A 35 8.57 43.69 49.73
CA GLN A 35 8.04 43.57 48.37
C GLN A 35 8.44 42.18 47.86
N TYR A 36 7.47 41.26 47.85
CA TYR A 36 7.57 40.06 47.03
C TYR A 36 7.75 40.51 45.56
N PRO A 37 8.71 39.94 44.81
CA PRO A 37 8.83 40.24 43.40
C PRO A 37 7.50 39.89 42.70
N PRO A 38 7.07 40.67 41.69
CA PRO A 38 5.84 40.38 40.97
C PRO A 38 5.94 38.95 40.43
N GLN A 39 4.96 38.11 40.80
CA GLN A 39 4.82 36.78 40.26
C GLN A 39 4.79 36.91 38.75
N GLN A 40 5.85 36.44 38.08
CA GLN A 40 5.85 36.25 36.64
C GLN A 40 4.58 35.46 36.29
N PRO A 41 3.85 35.82 35.21
CA PRO A 41 2.68 35.06 34.82
C PRO A 41 3.13 33.60 34.69
N ARG A 42 2.52 32.70 35.50
CA ARG A 42 2.75 31.27 35.40
C ARG A 42 2.64 30.91 33.93
N GLN A 43 3.76 30.58 33.30
CA GLN A 43 3.73 29.93 31.99
C GLN A 43 2.82 28.72 32.18
N ALA A 44 1.64 28.77 31.56
CA ALA A 44 0.72 27.65 31.60
C ALA A 44 1.49 26.48 30.98
N TYR A 45 1.90 25.53 31.83
CA TYR A 45 2.50 24.30 31.34
C TYR A 45 1.50 23.71 30.35
N PRO A 46 1.90 23.45 29.09
CA PRO A 46 1.01 22.80 28.14
C PRO A 46 0.54 21.51 28.79
N ASP A 47 -0.79 21.31 28.82
CA ASP A 47 -1.40 20.12 29.41
C ASP A 47 -0.68 18.89 28.83
N PRO A 48 -0.07 18.00 29.65
CA PRO A 48 0.61 16.81 29.13
C PRO A 48 -0.32 15.95 28.26
N ARG A 49 -1.65 16.10 28.39
CA ARG A 49 -2.64 15.47 27.51
C ARG A 49 -2.58 15.96 26.06
N SER A 50 -2.15 17.20 25.83
CA SER A 50 -1.94 17.77 24.49
C SER A 50 -0.77 17.13 23.74
N ALA A 51 0.10 16.39 24.43
CA ALA A 51 1.18 15.63 23.81
C ALA A 51 0.73 14.26 23.26
N TYR A 52 -0.46 13.78 23.63
CA TYR A 52 -0.97 12.50 23.12
C TYR A 52 -1.61 12.67 21.73
N PRO A 53 -1.42 11.70 20.83
CA PRO A 53 -2.12 11.69 19.56
C PRO A 53 -3.63 11.62 19.79
N THR A 54 -4.35 12.56 19.19
CA THR A 54 -5.81 12.51 19.16
C THR A 54 -6.27 11.50 18.10
N PHE A 55 -7.20 10.63 18.47
CA PHE A 55 -7.76 9.63 17.56
C PHE A 55 -9.19 9.99 17.17
N LEU A 56 -9.53 9.76 15.91
CA LEU A 56 -10.89 9.86 15.44
C LEU A 56 -11.75 8.75 16.08
N PRO A 57 -13.04 9.02 16.36
CA PRO A 57 -14.00 7.98 16.72
C PRO A 57 -14.00 6.84 15.70
N LEU A 58 -14.33 5.63 16.15
CA LEU A 58 -14.40 4.45 15.28
C LEU A 58 -15.38 4.67 14.12
N ALA A 59 -16.57 5.20 14.42
CA ALA A 59 -17.60 5.48 13.42
C ALA A 59 -17.10 6.44 12.32
N ASP A 60 -16.45 7.54 12.72
CA ASP A 60 -15.82 8.49 11.78
C ASP A 60 -14.76 7.83 10.91
N SER A 61 -13.91 6.99 11.52
CA SER A 61 -12.84 6.28 10.81
C SER A 61 -13.42 5.27 9.80
N LEU A 62 -14.46 4.54 10.17
CA LEU A 62 -15.16 3.62 9.28
C LEU A 62 -15.88 4.36 8.15
N MET A 63 -16.51 5.49 8.45
CA MET A 63 -17.20 6.31 7.45
C MET A 63 -16.20 6.91 6.44
N LEU A 64 -15.00 7.29 6.89
CA LEU A 64 -13.91 7.69 6.00
C LEU A 64 -13.47 6.54 5.08
N GLN A 65 -13.25 5.34 5.62
CA GLN A 65 -12.89 4.16 4.82
C GLN A 65 -13.99 3.82 3.81
N ALA A 66 -15.27 3.87 4.21
CA ALA A 66 -16.41 3.67 3.32
C ALA A 66 -16.45 4.71 2.20
N THR A 67 -16.15 5.97 2.50
CA THR A 67 -16.06 7.05 1.50
C THR A 67 -14.93 6.79 0.51
N TRP A 68 -13.75 6.37 0.99
CA TRP A 68 -12.61 6.06 0.13
C TRP A 68 -12.86 4.82 -0.73
N PHE A 69 -13.55 3.82 -0.18
CA PHE A 69 -14.04 2.66 -0.92
C PHE A 69 -14.99 3.10 -2.04
N MET A 70 -16.01 3.93 -1.74
CA MET A 70 -16.92 4.44 -2.76
C MET A 70 -16.23 5.28 -3.84
N ASN A 71 -15.20 6.06 -3.47
CA ASN A 71 -14.39 6.79 -4.44
C ASN A 71 -13.61 5.84 -5.36
N GLY A 72 -13.06 4.75 -4.83
CA GLY A 72 -12.39 3.71 -5.62
C GLY A 72 -13.34 3.05 -6.61
N LEU A 73 -14.56 2.73 -6.16
CA LEU A 73 -15.59 2.11 -6.99
C LEU A 73 -16.07 3.06 -8.09
N ARG A 74 -16.25 4.35 -7.76
CA ARG A 74 -16.60 5.38 -8.73
C ARG A 74 -15.52 5.53 -9.80
N ASP A 75 -14.25 5.58 -9.41
CA ASP A 75 -13.13 5.70 -10.35
C ASP A 75 -12.98 4.47 -11.25
N ALA A 76 -13.31 3.27 -10.77
CA ALA A 76 -13.34 2.04 -11.56
C ALA A 76 -14.50 1.96 -12.57
N TRP A 77 -15.52 2.82 -12.43
CA TRP A 77 -16.66 2.88 -13.36
C TRP A 77 -16.56 4.02 -14.37
N ARG A 78 -15.40 4.69 -14.47
CA ARG A 78 -15.21 5.87 -15.34
C ARG A 78 -14.91 5.52 -16.81
N TRP A 79 -15.83 4.78 -17.41
CA TRP A 79 -15.81 4.45 -18.84
C TRP A 79 -15.91 5.70 -19.74
N ASP A 80 -16.40 6.82 -19.21
CA ASP A 80 -16.39 8.12 -19.87
C ASP A 80 -14.98 8.58 -20.25
N ILE A 81 -13.99 8.33 -19.39
CA ILE A 81 -12.59 8.69 -19.66
C ILE A 81 -12.04 7.82 -20.77
N VAL A 82 -12.26 6.51 -20.69
CA VAL A 82 -11.75 5.54 -21.65
C VAL A 82 -12.28 5.87 -23.04
N ALA A 83 -13.60 6.05 -23.18
CA ALA A 83 -14.23 6.38 -24.46
C ALA A 83 -13.67 7.70 -25.03
N ARG A 84 -13.51 8.72 -24.19
CA ARG A 84 -12.94 10.01 -24.60
C ARG A 84 -11.50 9.88 -25.09
N LEU A 85 -10.63 9.23 -24.31
CA LEU A 85 -9.20 9.09 -24.65
C LEU A 85 -9.00 8.30 -25.95
N LEU A 86 -9.75 7.21 -26.13
CA LEU A 86 -9.70 6.39 -27.34
C LEU A 86 -10.30 7.10 -28.56
N ALA A 87 -11.25 8.02 -28.36
CA ALA A 87 -11.77 8.86 -29.44
C ALA A 87 -10.79 9.95 -29.86
N THR A 88 -10.04 10.52 -28.91
CA THR A 88 -9.16 11.67 -29.15
C THR A 88 -7.75 11.31 -29.63
N ASP A 89 -7.18 10.18 -29.18
CA ASP A 89 -5.79 9.82 -29.48
C ASP A 89 -5.72 8.53 -30.32
N PRO A 90 -5.23 8.60 -31.57
CA PRO A 90 -5.18 7.43 -32.46
C PRO A 90 -4.15 6.39 -32.02
N GLU A 91 -3.09 6.78 -31.32
CA GLU A 91 -2.08 5.86 -30.80
C GLU A 91 -2.65 5.04 -29.64
N LEU A 92 -3.39 5.70 -28.73
CA LEU A 92 -4.14 5.00 -27.67
C LEU A 92 -5.15 4.04 -28.28
N ARG A 93 -5.91 4.47 -29.28
CA ARG A 93 -6.88 3.63 -29.97
C ARG A 93 -6.24 2.41 -30.63
N ALA A 94 -5.12 2.58 -31.33
CA ALA A 94 -4.44 1.47 -32.00
C ALA A 94 -3.91 0.44 -30.99
N ASN A 95 -3.30 0.87 -29.89
CA ASN A 95 -2.77 -0.04 -28.87
C ASN A 95 -3.88 -0.75 -28.09
N ALA A 96 -4.96 -0.04 -27.75
CA ALA A 96 -6.13 -0.64 -27.11
C ALA A 96 -6.81 -1.67 -28.04
N ALA A 97 -6.94 -1.37 -29.34
CA ALA A 97 -7.51 -2.29 -30.32
C ALA A 97 -6.65 -3.56 -30.48
N LYS A 98 -5.31 -3.44 -30.54
CA LYS A 98 -4.41 -4.60 -30.58
C LYS A 98 -4.60 -5.51 -29.37
N ALA A 99 -4.64 -4.93 -28.17
CA ALA A 99 -4.86 -5.67 -26.94
C ALA A 99 -6.25 -6.32 -26.90
N ALA A 100 -7.31 -5.59 -27.29
CA ALA A 100 -8.66 -6.12 -27.33
C ALA A 100 -8.80 -7.27 -28.33
N LEU A 101 -8.19 -7.17 -29.52
CA LEU A 101 -8.20 -8.23 -30.52
C LEU A 101 -7.46 -9.48 -30.03
N LEU A 102 -6.24 -9.31 -29.50
CA LEU A 102 -5.46 -10.42 -28.98
C LEU A 102 -6.23 -11.16 -27.87
N ASN A 103 -6.71 -10.43 -26.87
CA ASN A 103 -7.36 -11.04 -25.72
C ASN A 103 -8.78 -11.54 -26.03
N GLY A 104 -9.50 -10.88 -26.94
CA GLY A 104 -10.79 -11.36 -27.44
C GLY A 104 -10.66 -12.66 -28.22
N LEU A 105 -9.66 -12.77 -29.11
CA LEU A 105 -9.35 -14.02 -29.80
C LEU A 105 -8.94 -15.11 -28.82
N SER A 106 -8.12 -14.80 -27.81
CA SER A 106 -7.75 -15.73 -26.74
C SER A 106 -8.98 -16.21 -25.94
N ALA A 107 -9.93 -15.33 -25.65
CA ALA A 107 -11.17 -15.68 -24.95
C ALA A 107 -12.07 -16.58 -25.81
N LEU A 108 -12.25 -16.24 -27.09
CA LEU A 108 -12.99 -17.08 -28.04
C LEU A 108 -12.33 -18.45 -28.22
N PHE A 109 -11.01 -18.49 -28.30
CA PHE A 109 -10.25 -19.73 -28.36
C PHE A 109 -10.43 -20.57 -27.10
N ALA A 110 -10.40 -19.95 -25.92
CA ALA A 110 -10.65 -20.65 -24.65
C ALA A 110 -12.06 -21.26 -24.59
N LEU A 111 -13.08 -20.53 -25.05
CA LEU A 111 -14.45 -21.04 -25.13
C LEU A 111 -14.61 -22.14 -26.17
N ALA A 112 -13.95 -22.00 -27.32
CA ALA A 112 -13.96 -23.02 -28.38
C ALA A 112 -13.26 -24.31 -27.93
N LEU A 113 -12.12 -24.19 -27.24
CA LEU A 113 -11.43 -25.33 -26.63
C LEU A 113 -12.31 -26.02 -25.60
N ASP A 114 -12.97 -25.27 -24.73
CA ASP A 114 -13.87 -25.83 -23.72
C ASP A 114 -15.02 -26.58 -24.40
N ALA A 115 -15.71 -25.96 -25.36
CA ALA A 115 -16.79 -26.59 -26.12
C ALA A 115 -16.33 -27.85 -26.90
N LEU A 116 -15.12 -27.83 -27.45
CA LEU A 116 -14.58 -28.94 -28.24
C LEU A 116 -14.06 -30.08 -27.34
N VAL A 117 -13.42 -29.76 -26.22
CA VAL A 117 -12.75 -30.73 -25.32
C VAL A 117 -13.72 -31.33 -24.30
N HIS A 118 -14.70 -30.57 -23.82
CA HIS A 118 -15.71 -31.01 -22.86
C HIS A 118 -16.41 -32.35 -23.21
N PRO A 119 -16.82 -32.62 -24.46
CA PRO A 119 -17.41 -33.93 -24.82
C PRO A 119 -16.39 -35.08 -24.77
N PHE A 120 -15.10 -34.83 -24.99
CA PHE A 120 -14.06 -35.87 -24.95
C PHE A 120 -13.59 -36.16 -23.52
N THR A 121 -13.68 -35.19 -22.60
CA THR A 121 -13.26 -35.37 -21.19
C THR A 121 -14.26 -36.16 -20.36
N LEU A 122 -15.55 -36.18 -20.73
CA LEU A 122 -16.57 -36.98 -20.02
C LEU A 122 -16.34 -38.49 -20.12
N ASN A 123 -15.64 -38.95 -21.16
CA ASN A 123 -15.39 -40.37 -21.43
C ASN A 123 -13.93 -40.81 -21.21
N SER A 124 -13.04 -39.89 -20.83
CA SER A 124 -11.59 -40.16 -20.80
C SER A 124 -11.06 -40.42 -19.39
N GLU A 125 -11.59 -41.46 -18.74
CA GLU A 125 -11.08 -42.01 -17.47
C GLU A 125 -9.84 -42.92 -17.65
N ARG A 126 -9.19 -42.98 -18.83
CA ARG A 126 -8.21 -44.06 -19.09
C ARG A 126 -6.89 -43.59 -19.68
N GLY A 127 -5.88 -43.51 -18.81
CA GLY A 127 -4.47 -43.75 -19.17
C GLY A 127 -3.48 -42.71 -18.65
N PHE A 128 -2.36 -43.21 -18.08
CA PHE A 128 -1.16 -42.41 -17.81
C PHE A 128 -0.73 -41.59 -19.04
N PHE A 129 -0.83 -42.17 -20.24
CA PHE A 129 -0.47 -41.51 -21.49
C PHE A 129 -1.33 -40.28 -21.80
N ALA A 130 -2.66 -40.34 -21.62
CA ALA A 130 -3.54 -39.19 -21.87
C ALA A 130 -3.23 -38.02 -20.92
N ARG A 131 -2.93 -38.32 -19.65
CA ARG A 131 -2.53 -37.30 -18.65
C ARG A 131 -1.18 -36.67 -18.97
N ASN A 132 -0.18 -37.46 -19.37
CA ASN A 132 1.14 -36.94 -19.71
C ASN A 132 1.12 -36.17 -21.04
N LEU A 133 0.38 -36.64 -22.05
CA LEU A 133 0.18 -35.91 -23.31
C LEU A 133 -0.55 -34.58 -23.08
N GLY A 134 -1.57 -34.55 -22.22
CA GLY A 134 -2.26 -33.31 -21.83
C GLY A 134 -1.34 -32.33 -21.10
N LEU A 135 -0.47 -32.83 -20.21
CA LEU A 135 0.56 -32.00 -19.55
C LEU A 135 1.58 -31.47 -20.54
N LEU A 136 2.10 -32.30 -21.46
CA LEU A 136 3.04 -31.88 -22.49
C LEU A 136 2.43 -30.84 -23.43
N TYR A 137 1.19 -31.05 -23.88
CA TYR A 137 0.45 -30.07 -24.68
C TYR A 137 0.29 -28.74 -23.93
N THR A 138 -0.07 -28.79 -22.65
CA THR A 138 -0.23 -27.59 -21.84
C THR A 138 1.11 -26.86 -21.65
N LEU A 139 2.18 -27.58 -21.33
CA LEU A 139 3.48 -26.98 -21.00
C LEU A 139 4.28 -26.54 -22.22
N ILE A 140 4.23 -27.28 -23.33
CA ILE A 140 5.04 -27.02 -24.53
C ILE A 140 4.29 -26.10 -25.50
N TRP A 141 2.96 -26.17 -25.53
CA TRP A 141 2.17 -25.41 -26.51
C TRP A 141 1.37 -24.27 -25.88
N LEU A 142 0.45 -24.58 -24.97
CA LEU A 142 -0.46 -23.56 -24.42
C LEU A 142 0.26 -22.56 -23.52
N ALA A 143 1.17 -23.00 -22.65
CA ALA A 143 1.85 -22.13 -21.71
C ALA A 143 2.77 -21.09 -22.39
N PRO A 144 3.59 -21.43 -23.40
CA PRO A 144 4.37 -20.44 -24.15
C PRO A 144 3.49 -19.47 -24.93
N LEU A 145 2.39 -19.96 -25.53
CA LEU A 145 1.43 -19.10 -26.23
C LEU A 145 0.75 -18.11 -25.28
N ALA A 146 0.33 -18.59 -24.10
CA ALA A 146 -0.24 -17.75 -23.06
C ALA A 146 0.78 -16.73 -22.53
N ALA A 147 2.04 -17.14 -22.33
CA ALA A 147 3.11 -16.25 -21.90
C ALA A 147 3.40 -15.17 -22.94
N ALA A 148 3.45 -15.53 -24.23
CA ALA A 148 3.60 -14.56 -25.32
C ALA A 148 2.43 -13.57 -25.36
N SER A 149 1.19 -14.07 -25.24
CA SER A 149 -0.01 -13.23 -25.19
C SER A 149 0.03 -12.25 -24.02
N LEU A 150 0.41 -12.73 -22.83
CA LEU A 150 0.54 -11.89 -21.64
C LEU A 150 1.63 -10.83 -21.80
N TRP A 151 2.75 -11.18 -22.44
CA TRP A 151 3.87 -10.28 -22.70
C TRP A 151 3.49 -9.16 -23.68
N PHE A 152 2.85 -9.51 -24.80
CA PHE A 152 2.34 -8.52 -25.75
C PHE A 152 1.30 -7.61 -25.11
N ASN A 153 0.35 -8.19 -24.35
CA ASN A 153 -0.65 -7.42 -23.62
C ASN A 153 0.01 -6.43 -22.66
N SER A 154 0.97 -6.89 -21.85
CA SER A 154 1.71 -6.06 -20.90
C SER A 154 2.52 -4.95 -21.58
N THR A 155 3.00 -5.19 -22.80
CA THR A 155 3.75 -4.20 -23.58
C THR A 155 2.83 -3.10 -24.11
N TRP A 156 1.67 -3.46 -24.66
CA TRP A 156 0.70 -2.49 -25.14
C TRP A 156 0.03 -1.70 -24.01
N THR A 157 -0.26 -2.34 -22.87
CA THR A 157 -0.79 -1.65 -21.68
C THR A 157 0.24 -0.69 -21.09
N ALA A 158 1.51 -1.05 -21.07
CA ALA A 158 2.59 -0.14 -20.68
C ALA A 158 2.70 1.07 -21.64
N ALA A 159 2.56 0.85 -22.94
CA ALA A 159 2.55 1.94 -23.92
C ALA A 159 1.35 2.89 -23.71
N LEU A 160 0.16 2.33 -23.48
CA LEU A 160 -1.05 3.09 -23.14
C LEU A 160 -0.87 3.93 -21.87
N ALA A 161 -0.33 3.33 -20.81
CA ALA A 161 -0.08 4.02 -19.55
C ALA A 161 0.88 5.20 -19.74
N ARG A 162 2.00 4.99 -20.46
CA ARG A 162 2.98 6.04 -20.73
C ARG A 162 2.34 7.19 -21.50
N ARG A 163 1.64 6.89 -22.59
CA ARG A 163 1.01 7.89 -23.45
C ARG A 163 -0.06 8.68 -22.69
N SER A 164 -1.01 8.00 -22.05
CA SER A 164 -2.06 8.65 -21.24
C SER A 164 -1.49 9.48 -20.08
N TYR A 165 -0.44 9.00 -19.41
CA TYR A 165 0.25 9.75 -18.37
C TYR A 165 0.91 11.03 -18.93
N THR A 166 1.59 10.96 -20.07
CA THR A 166 2.18 12.14 -20.73
C THR A 166 1.13 13.14 -21.20
N LEU A 167 -0.04 12.68 -21.66
CA LEU A 167 -1.15 13.56 -22.03
C LEU A 167 -1.75 14.26 -20.80
N ARG A 168 -1.82 13.58 -19.65
CA ARG A 168 -2.40 14.14 -18.42
C ARG A 168 -1.47 15.11 -17.70
N PHE A 169 -0.19 14.78 -17.57
CA PHE A 169 0.76 15.51 -16.73
C PHE A 169 1.85 16.25 -17.53
N GLY A 170 1.86 16.09 -18.85
CA GLY A 170 2.87 16.65 -19.74
C GLY A 170 4.12 15.76 -19.87
N PRO A 171 4.96 16.02 -20.88
CA PRO A 171 6.17 15.22 -21.15
C PRO A 171 7.20 15.26 -20.01
N ALA A 172 7.26 16.38 -19.27
CA ALA A 172 8.24 16.57 -18.18
C ALA A 172 7.92 15.77 -16.92
N ALA A 173 6.68 15.28 -16.76
CA ALA A 173 6.28 14.48 -15.60
C ALA A 173 6.66 13.00 -15.75
N PHE A 174 6.96 12.55 -16.97
CA PHE A 174 7.37 11.19 -17.25
C PHE A 174 8.84 11.01 -16.87
N VAL A 175 9.14 9.98 -16.09
CA VAL A 175 10.51 9.59 -15.77
C VAL A 175 10.93 8.52 -16.78
N PRO A 176 11.80 8.85 -17.77
CA PRO A 176 12.30 7.84 -18.68
C PRO A 176 13.09 6.78 -17.92
N PRO A 177 13.06 5.52 -18.37
CA PRO A 177 13.92 4.50 -17.80
C PRO A 177 15.39 4.96 -17.86
N PRO A 178 16.23 4.55 -16.88
CA PRO A 178 17.61 5.00 -16.80
C PRO A 178 18.32 4.79 -18.13
N ALA A 179 18.92 5.86 -18.67
CA ALA A 179 19.67 5.80 -19.91
C ALA A 179 20.76 4.73 -19.80
N PRO A 180 21.10 4.02 -20.90
CA PRO A 180 22.17 3.03 -20.87
C PRO A 180 23.47 3.71 -20.42
N THR A 181 23.84 3.49 -19.16
CA THR A 181 25.17 3.78 -18.66
C THR A 181 26.16 2.86 -19.37
N ARG A 182 27.46 3.21 -19.32
CA ARG A 182 28.55 2.47 -19.98
C ARG A 182 28.58 0.96 -19.68
N ASN A 183 27.90 0.51 -18.62
CA ASN A 183 27.72 -0.90 -18.26
C ASN A 183 26.31 -1.41 -18.60
N THR A 184 26.07 -1.69 -19.88
CA THR A 184 24.87 -2.40 -20.37
C THR A 184 24.54 -3.64 -19.55
N TYR A 185 25.55 -4.36 -19.06
CA TYR A 185 25.38 -5.53 -18.20
C TYR A 185 24.66 -5.22 -16.87
N LEU A 186 25.02 -4.14 -16.18
CA LEU A 186 24.37 -3.77 -14.93
C LEU A 186 22.92 -3.34 -15.16
N LEU A 187 22.66 -2.64 -16.28
CA LEU A 187 21.29 -2.31 -16.68
C LEU A 187 20.47 -3.58 -16.98
N LEU A 188 21.04 -4.54 -17.71
CA LEU A 188 20.38 -5.82 -18.00
C LEU A 188 20.08 -6.59 -16.71
N LEU A 189 21.04 -6.69 -15.79
CA LEU A 189 20.80 -7.33 -14.49
C LEU A 189 19.72 -6.62 -13.68
N HIS A 190 19.71 -5.28 -13.68
CA HIS A 190 18.72 -4.50 -12.95
C HIS A 190 17.30 -4.69 -13.54
N THR A 191 17.17 -4.65 -14.87
CA THR A 191 15.89 -4.88 -15.55
C THR A 191 15.39 -6.31 -15.32
N LEU A 192 16.29 -7.29 -15.39
CA LEU A 192 15.97 -8.69 -15.13
C LEU A 192 15.52 -8.90 -13.69
N ALA A 193 16.26 -8.37 -12.71
CA ALA A 193 15.92 -8.45 -11.29
C ALA A 193 14.54 -7.81 -11.03
N THR A 194 14.31 -6.59 -11.53
CA THR A 194 13.03 -5.90 -11.38
C THR A 194 11.87 -6.69 -11.99
N SER A 195 12.08 -7.30 -13.16
CA SER A 195 11.06 -8.14 -13.80
C SER A 195 10.80 -9.43 -13.01
N ALA A 196 11.84 -10.05 -12.45
CA ALA A 196 11.74 -11.27 -11.66
C ALA A 196 11.01 -11.03 -10.33
N TYR A 197 11.29 -9.92 -9.65
CA TYR A 197 10.55 -9.52 -8.45
C TYR A 197 9.07 -9.33 -8.73
N ARG A 198 8.73 -8.58 -9.80
CA ARG A 198 7.33 -8.38 -10.19
C ARG A 198 6.64 -9.70 -10.49
N PHE A 199 7.28 -10.56 -11.28
CA PHE A 199 6.74 -11.87 -11.62
C PHE A 199 6.52 -12.75 -10.38
N THR A 200 7.51 -12.80 -9.49
CA THR A 200 7.46 -13.63 -8.28
C THR A 200 6.38 -13.11 -7.34
N MET A 201 6.33 -11.79 -7.11
CA MET A 201 5.30 -11.14 -6.30
C MET A 201 3.88 -11.45 -6.83
N LEU A 202 3.61 -11.24 -8.12
CA LEU A 202 2.29 -11.54 -8.70
C LEU A 202 1.94 -13.02 -8.63
N THR A 203 2.91 -13.91 -8.85
CA THR A 203 2.70 -15.36 -8.78
C THR A 203 2.35 -15.79 -7.35
N THR A 204 3.09 -15.30 -6.35
CA THR A 204 2.80 -15.59 -4.94
C THR A 204 1.44 -15.04 -4.53
N CYS A 205 1.07 -13.84 -4.98
CA CYS A 205 -0.26 -13.28 -4.76
C CYS A 205 -1.36 -14.15 -5.38
N ALA A 206 -1.20 -14.62 -6.61
CA ALA A 206 -2.17 -15.51 -7.26
C ALA A 206 -2.34 -16.83 -6.48
N LEU A 207 -1.24 -17.45 -6.06
CA LEU A 207 -1.26 -18.67 -5.24
C LEU A 207 -1.92 -18.45 -3.87
N LEU A 208 -1.69 -17.28 -3.25
CA LEU A 208 -2.33 -16.93 -1.99
C LEU A 208 -3.84 -16.71 -2.16
N SER A 209 -4.26 -16.03 -3.22
CA SER A 209 -5.69 -15.85 -3.57
C SER A 209 -6.40 -17.20 -3.65
N PHE A 210 -5.81 -18.13 -4.41
CA PHE A 210 -6.32 -19.49 -4.59
C PHE A 210 -6.34 -20.31 -3.28
N SER A 211 -5.40 -20.03 -2.38
CA SER A 211 -5.36 -20.66 -1.06
C SER A 211 -6.46 -20.12 -0.14
N LEU A 212 -6.77 -18.82 -0.20
CA LEU A 212 -7.87 -18.20 0.54
C LEU A 212 -9.25 -18.74 0.11
N GLY A 213 -9.43 -19.00 -1.18
CA GLY A 213 -10.66 -19.64 -1.69
C GLY A 213 -10.92 -21.05 -1.15
N ARG A 214 -9.88 -21.73 -0.65
CA ARG A 214 -9.98 -23.08 -0.06
C ARG A 214 -10.22 -23.08 1.45
N ILE A 215 -10.43 -21.93 2.07
CA ILE A 215 -10.81 -21.86 3.48
C ILE A 215 -12.11 -22.67 3.67
N PRO A 216 -12.20 -23.57 4.67
CA PRO A 216 -13.32 -24.50 4.85
C PRO A 216 -14.67 -23.82 5.17
N ILE A 217 -14.67 -22.50 5.37
CA ILE A 217 -15.86 -21.67 5.57
C ILE A 217 -16.19 -21.01 4.22
N PRO A 218 -17.17 -21.53 3.44
CA PRO A 218 -17.32 -21.19 2.03
C PRO A 218 -17.52 -19.70 1.75
N ILE A 219 -18.38 -19.04 2.55
CA ILE A 219 -18.70 -17.62 2.38
C ILE A 219 -17.47 -16.76 2.71
N LEU A 220 -16.80 -17.04 3.83
CA LEU A 220 -15.66 -16.26 4.27
C LEU A 220 -14.45 -16.45 3.33
N GLY A 221 -14.22 -17.68 2.86
CA GLY A 221 -13.17 -17.98 1.88
C GLY A 221 -13.38 -17.24 0.56
N THR A 222 -14.59 -17.28 0.01
CA THR A 222 -14.93 -16.59 -1.24
C THR A 222 -14.79 -15.07 -1.11
N LEU A 223 -15.27 -14.49 0.00
CA LEU A 223 -15.14 -13.05 0.25
C LEU A 223 -13.67 -12.63 0.45
N ALA A 224 -12.88 -13.43 1.16
CA ALA A 224 -11.47 -13.18 1.37
C ALA A 224 -10.66 -13.29 0.06
N GLU A 225 -10.95 -14.31 -0.76
CA GLU A 225 -10.37 -14.46 -2.11
C GLU A 225 -10.73 -13.27 -3.00
N THR A 226 -12.01 -12.90 -3.06
CA THR A 226 -12.50 -11.77 -3.86
C THR A 226 -11.84 -10.46 -3.44
N ALA A 227 -11.79 -10.20 -2.12
CA ALA A 227 -11.14 -9.02 -1.58
C ALA A 227 -9.64 -9.02 -1.89
N TYR A 228 -8.96 -10.15 -1.69
CA TYR A 228 -7.53 -10.24 -1.95
C TYR A 228 -7.20 -10.06 -3.44
N PHE A 229 -7.93 -10.74 -4.31
CA PHE A 229 -7.76 -10.64 -5.76
C PHE A 229 -8.08 -9.23 -6.28
N SER A 230 -9.01 -8.50 -5.63
CA SER A 230 -9.26 -7.09 -5.94
C SER A 230 -8.04 -6.18 -5.68
N TRP A 231 -7.29 -6.41 -4.59
CA TRP A 231 -6.04 -5.66 -4.36
C TRP A 231 -4.98 -5.99 -5.41
N VAL A 232 -4.85 -7.26 -5.80
CA VAL A 232 -3.89 -7.71 -6.82
C VAL A 232 -4.22 -7.10 -8.18
N ASN A 233 -5.49 -7.11 -8.58
CA ASN A 233 -5.94 -6.53 -9.85
C ASN A 233 -5.69 -5.01 -9.87
N SER A 234 -6.04 -4.30 -8.80
CA SER A 234 -5.70 -2.89 -8.66
C SER A 234 -4.21 -2.62 -8.75
N TYR A 235 -3.39 -3.42 -8.06
CA TYR A 235 -1.93 -3.29 -8.16
C TYR A 235 -1.48 -3.37 -9.62
N TYR A 236 -1.94 -4.38 -10.36
CA TYR A 236 -1.57 -4.58 -11.76
C TYR A 236 -1.98 -3.39 -12.65
N PHE A 237 -3.20 -2.86 -12.49
CA PHE A 237 -3.69 -1.72 -13.28
C PHE A 237 -2.96 -0.41 -12.98
N PHE A 238 -2.54 -0.19 -11.74
CA PHE A 238 -1.81 1.01 -11.34
C PHE A 238 -0.30 0.90 -11.55
N GLU A 239 0.24 -0.32 -11.61
CA GLU A 239 1.68 -0.55 -11.70
C GLU A 239 2.30 0.16 -12.92
N HIS A 240 1.66 0.07 -14.08
CA HIS A 240 2.16 0.74 -15.29
C HIS A 240 2.21 2.27 -15.15
N VAL A 241 1.27 2.85 -14.40
CA VAL A 241 1.19 4.30 -14.13
C VAL A 241 2.27 4.71 -13.13
N TRP A 242 2.46 3.93 -12.07
CA TRP A 242 3.53 4.18 -11.11
C TRP A 242 4.92 4.01 -11.70
N ILE A 243 5.10 3.06 -12.63
CA ILE A 243 6.34 2.93 -13.39
C ILE A 243 6.55 4.17 -14.26
N ALA A 244 5.52 4.70 -14.93
CA ALA A 244 5.63 5.94 -15.71
C ALA A 244 5.97 7.17 -14.84
N ARG A 245 5.55 7.15 -13.57
CA ARG A 245 5.91 8.15 -12.55
C ARG A 245 7.33 7.96 -11.98
N GLY A 246 7.96 6.80 -12.20
CA GLY A 246 9.27 6.47 -11.63
C GLY A 246 9.23 5.99 -10.18
N SER A 247 8.10 5.46 -9.69
CA SER A 247 7.99 4.98 -8.30
C SER A 247 8.67 3.63 -8.09
N SER A 248 9.41 3.50 -6.98
CA SER A 248 10.08 2.24 -6.62
C SER A 248 9.06 1.15 -6.26
N LEU A 249 9.48 -0.13 -6.23
CA LEU A 249 8.58 -1.23 -5.88
C LEU A 249 8.01 -1.08 -4.46
N ASN A 250 8.85 -0.66 -3.52
CA ASN A 250 8.45 -0.44 -2.13
C ASN A 250 7.44 0.71 -2.01
N GLU A 251 7.67 1.81 -2.73
CA GLU A 251 6.73 2.94 -2.78
C GLU A 251 5.36 2.52 -3.34
N ARG A 252 5.35 1.69 -4.39
CA ARG A 252 4.12 1.15 -5.00
C ARG A 252 3.33 0.30 -4.02
N VAL A 253 3.98 -0.69 -3.39
CA VAL A 253 3.33 -1.58 -2.42
C VAL A 253 2.84 -0.78 -1.23
N ARG A 254 3.69 0.06 -0.62
CA ARG A 254 3.32 0.90 0.51
C ARG A 254 2.17 1.84 0.17
N GLY A 255 2.21 2.47 -0.99
CA GLY A 255 1.17 3.39 -1.46
C GLY A 255 -0.19 2.72 -1.62
N LEU A 256 -0.22 1.44 -2.01
CA LEU A 256 -1.43 0.62 -2.07
C LEU A 256 -1.91 0.22 -0.68
N GLU A 257 -1.02 -0.33 0.15
CA GLU A 257 -1.35 -0.82 1.49
C GLU A 257 -1.86 0.28 2.43
N GLU A 258 -1.41 1.54 2.25
CA GLU A 258 -1.91 2.72 2.99
C GLU A 258 -3.28 3.22 2.49
N ARG A 259 -3.73 2.81 1.31
CA ARG A 259 -5.01 3.21 0.69
C ARG A 259 -5.83 1.97 0.33
N TRP A 260 -5.73 0.95 1.17
CA TRP A 260 -6.22 -0.38 0.90
C TRP A 260 -7.72 -0.40 0.56
N ALA A 261 -8.56 0.42 1.20
CA ALA A 261 -10.00 0.45 0.94
C ALA A 261 -10.33 0.98 -0.46
N TYR A 262 -9.62 2.02 -0.92
CA TYR A 262 -9.78 2.58 -2.26
C TYR A 262 -9.37 1.54 -3.32
N TYR A 263 -8.21 0.90 -3.16
CA TYR A 263 -7.73 -0.07 -4.14
C TYR A 263 -8.51 -1.39 -4.11
N ALA A 264 -9.07 -1.81 -2.98
CA ALA A 264 -10.01 -2.93 -2.96
C ALA A 264 -11.21 -2.62 -3.87
N ALA A 265 -11.84 -1.46 -3.66
CA ALA A 265 -12.99 -1.05 -4.46
C ALA A 265 -12.68 -0.83 -5.95
N PHE A 266 -11.51 -0.29 -6.28
CA PHE A 266 -11.15 -0.04 -7.68
C PHE A 266 -11.02 -1.35 -8.48
N GLY A 267 -10.44 -2.39 -7.88
CA GLY A 267 -10.20 -3.67 -8.54
C GLY A 267 -11.41 -4.61 -8.50
N LEU A 268 -12.37 -4.34 -7.61
CA LEU A 268 -13.50 -5.21 -7.34
C LEU A 268 -14.37 -5.50 -8.58
N PRO A 269 -14.76 -4.52 -9.43
CA PRO A 269 -15.59 -4.83 -10.58
C PRO A 269 -14.88 -5.72 -11.60
N ALA A 270 -13.56 -5.52 -11.81
CA ALA A 270 -12.75 -6.41 -12.65
C ALA A 270 -12.64 -7.80 -12.05
N THR A 271 -12.41 -7.92 -10.73
CA THR A 271 -12.39 -9.20 -10.02
C THR A 271 -13.71 -9.95 -10.22
N LEU A 272 -14.85 -9.29 -9.97
CA LEU A 272 -16.15 -9.93 -10.11
C LEU A 272 -16.40 -10.38 -11.55
N ALA A 273 -16.05 -9.56 -12.55
CA ALA A 273 -16.16 -9.94 -13.96
C ALA A 273 -15.31 -11.17 -14.30
N CYS A 274 -14.07 -11.23 -13.80
CA CYS A 274 -13.16 -12.35 -14.01
C CYS A 274 -13.49 -13.59 -13.14
N SER A 275 -14.47 -13.51 -12.24
CA SER A 275 -14.94 -14.64 -11.44
C SER A 275 -16.31 -15.16 -11.90
N CYS A 276 -16.88 -14.63 -12.99
CA CYS A 276 -18.20 -15.02 -13.49
C CYS A 276 -18.26 -16.43 -14.09
N THR A 277 -17.13 -17.01 -14.51
CA THR A 277 -17.10 -18.30 -15.22
C THR A 277 -16.15 -19.28 -14.54
N TYR A 278 -16.44 -20.57 -14.61
CA TYR A 278 -15.56 -21.62 -14.08
C TYR A 278 -14.33 -21.91 -14.95
N ASN A 279 -14.26 -21.33 -16.16
CA ASN A 279 -13.18 -21.54 -17.11
C ASN A 279 -12.02 -20.57 -16.85
N PRO A 280 -10.87 -21.05 -16.34
CA PRO A 280 -9.76 -20.18 -15.95
C PRO A 280 -9.09 -19.51 -17.15
N LEU A 281 -9.07 -20.15 -18.33
CA LEU A 281 -8.49 -19.56 -19.54
C LEU A 281 -9.32 -18.37 -20.03
N PHE A 282 -10.65 -18.51 -20.00
CA PHE A 282 -11.56 -17.41 -20.31
C PHE A 282 -11.39 -16.26 -19.33
N ASN A 283 -11.33 -16.53 -18.02
CA ASN A 283 -11.14 -15.50 -16.99
C ASN A 283 -9.79 -14.77 -17.14
N MET A 284 -8.72 -15.47 -17.50
CA MET A 284 -7.42 -14.85 -17.80
C MET A 284 -7.48 -13.96 -19.05
N ALA A 285 -8.12 -14.42 -20.11
CA ALA A 285 -8.30 -13.63 -21.33
C ALA A 285 -9.18 -12.40 -21.10
N LEU A 286 -10.26 -12.55 -20.31
CA LEU A 286 -11.13 -11.46 -19.90
C LEU A 286 -10.37 -10.42 -19.06
N PHE A 287 -9.58 -10.86 -18.08
CA PHE A 287 -8.71 -9.98 -17.30
C PHE A 287 -7.74 -9.20 -18.20
N ALA A 288 -7.10 -9.88 -19.13
CA ALA A 288 -6.18 -9.26 -20.07
C ALA A 288 -6.90 -8.23 -20.96
N ALA A 289 -8.12 -8.51 -21.40
CA ALA A 289 -8.96 -7.59 -22.17
C ALA A 289 -9.42 -6.37 -21.35
N LEU A 290 -9.68 -6.53 -20.05
CA LEU A 290 -10.04 -5.45 -19.14
C LEU A 290 -8.83 -4.60 -18.72
N CYS A 291 -7.60 -5.10 -18.86
CA CYS A 291 -6.42 -4.36 -18.43
C CYS A 291 -6.25 -3.00 -19.14
N PRO A 292 -6.28 -2.88 -20.49
CA PRO A 292 -6.16 -1.60 -21.18
C PRO A 292 -7.12 -0.49 -20.68
N PRO A 293 -8.45 -0.70 -20.59
CA PRO A 293 -9.35 0.34 -20.11
C PRO A 293 -9.12 0.68 -18.63
N TYR A 294 -8.84 -0.30 -17.76
CA TYR A 294 -8.57 -0.04 -16.34
C TYR A 294 -7.26 0.71 -16.12
N VAL A 295 -6.23 0.48 -16.94
CA VAL A 295 -4.99 1.27 -16.93
C VAL A 295 -5.26 2.72 -17.34
N LEU A 296 -6.11 2.95 -18.34
CA LEU A 296 -6.51 4.32 -18.69
C LEU A 296 -7.29 5.00 -17.55
N MET A 297 -8.20 4.29 -16.88
CA MET A 297 -8.89 4.84 -15.71
C MET A 297 -7.92 5.12 -14.55
N SER A 298 -6.96 4.23 -14.28
CA SER A 298 -5.97 4.39 -13.21
C SER A 298 -5.05 5.59 -13.46
N THR A 299 -4.77 5.92 -14.73
CA THR A 299 -4.00 7.13 -15.07
C THR A 299 -4.73 8.41 -14.70
N HIS A 300 -6.07 8.39 -14.61
CA HIS A 300 -6.92 9.53 -14.26
C HIS A 300 -7.46 9.49 -12.83
N ALA A 301 -7.37 8.35 -12.17
CA ALA A 301 -7.74 8.13 -10.78
C ALA A 301 -7.04 9.10 -9.82
N ARG A 302 -7.68 9.34 -8.67
CA ARG A 302 -7.09 10.09 -7.54
C ARG A 302 -7.25 9.27 -6.26
N PRO A 303 -6.33 8.32 -6.00
CA PRO A 303 -6.39 7.47 -4.83
C PRO A 303 -6.49 8.29 -3.54
N ALA A 304 -7.52 8.02 -2.75
CA ALA A 304 -7.74 8.60 -1.43
C ALA A 304 -7.41 7.57 -0.33
N PRO A 305 -6.98 8.00 0.85
CA PRO A 305 -6.66 9.37 1.26
C PRO A 305 -5.36 9.92 0.66
N GLN A 306 -5.23 11.24 0.54
CA GLN A 306 -3.95 11.89 0.18
C GLN A 306 -2.93 11.74 1.32
N GLU A 307 -3.40 11.97 2.55
CA GLU A 307 -2.62 11.82 3.79
C GLU A 307 -3.23 10.72 4.68
N PRO A 308 -2.73 9.47 4.61
CA PRO A 308 -3.28 8.34 5.38
C PRO A 308 -3.20 8.54 6.90
N TYR A 309 -2.18 9.25 7.37
CA TYR A 309 -1.91 9.48 8.78
C TYR A 309 -2.64 10.70 9.36
N ALA A 310 -3.16 11.59 8.51
CA ALA A 310 -3.87 12.81 8.91
C ALA A 310 -5.07 13.10 8.00
N PRO A 311 -6.08 12.21 7.94
CA PRO A 311 -7.17 12.30 6.95
C PRO A 311 -8.02 13.57 7.06
N LYS A 312 -8.03 14.25 8.22
CA LYS A 312 -8.73 15.52 8.46
C LYS A 312 -7.77 16.70 8.72
N GLY A 313 -6.46 16.57 8.50
CA GLY A 313 -5.48 17.66 8.63
C GLY A 313 -5.10 18.14 10.06
N ASN A 314 -5.85 17.73 11.10
CA ASN A 314 -5.68 18.25 12.48
C ASN A 314 -4.79 17.38 13.39
N ASN A 315 -3.77 16.68 12.88
CA ASN A 315 -3.01 15.64 13.64
C ASN A 315 -3.91 14.57 14.30
N ALA A 316 -5.13 14.41 13.80
CA ALA A 316 -6.08 13.41 14.26
C ALA A 316 -5.85 12.11 13.48
N PHE A 317 -5.31 11.10 14.16
CA PHE A 317 -5.07 9.79 13.57
C PHE A 317 -6.39 9.01 13.43
N PRO A 318 -6.51 8.12 12.43
CA PRO A 318 -7.60 7.15 12.39
C PRO A 318 -7.67 6.33 13.69
N SER A 319 -8.87 5.85 14.04
CA SER A 319 -9.07 4.98 15.19
C SER A 319 -8.06 3.82 15.19
N PRO A 320 -7.41 3.48 16.33
CA PRO A 320 -6.43 2.40 16.41
C PRO A 320 -6.97 1.03 15.96
N LEU A 321 -8.28 0.84 15.95
CA LEU A 321 -8.96 -0.39 15.53
C LEU A 321 -8.99 -0.55 14.00
N VAL A 322 -8.84 0.54 13.25
CA VAL A 322 -8.82 0.53 11.78
C VAL A 322 -7.37 0.66 11.33
N PRO A 323 -6.78 -0.37 10.68
CA PRO A 323 -5.39 -0.29 10.26
C PRO A 323 -5.21 0.79 9.20
N ILE A 324 -4.27 1.70 9.45
CA ILE A 324 -3.84 2.73 8.47
C ILE A 324 -3.18 2.06 7.28
N ARG A 325 -2.41 1.00 7.53
CA ARG A 325 -1.72 0.20 6.52
C ARG A 325 -2.13 -1.27 6.66
N MET A 326 -2.64 -1.85 5.59
CA MET A 326 -2.97 -3.27 5.53
C MET A 326 -1.85 -4.04 4.81
N PRO A 327 -1.11 -4.93 5.48
CA PRO A 327 0.07 -5.62 4.94
C PRO A 327 -0.27 -6.76 3.94
N VAL A 328 -1.07 -6.47 2.91
CA VAL A 328 -1.61 -7.45 1.96
C VAL A 328 -0.52 -8.17 1.15
N PHE A 329 0.60 -7.48 0.86
CA PHE A 329 1.67 -8.02 0.02
C PHE A 329 2.84 -8.61 0.84
N GLN A 330 2.75 -8.62 2.17
CA GLN A 330 3.83 -9.17 3.02
C GLN A 330 4.20 -10.62 2.70
N PRO A 331 3.26 -11.54 2.44
CA PRO A 331 3.62 -12.91 2.08
C PRO A 331 4.43 -12.98 0.78
N ALA A 332 4.09 -12.14 -0.21
CA ALA A 332 4.81 -12.06 -1.48
C ALA A 332 6.23 -11.52 -1.29
N ILE A 333 6.38 -10.43 -0.52
CA ILE A 333 7.69 -9.85 -0.18
C ILE A 333 8.57 -10.86 0.56
N TRP A 334 7.97 -11.64 1.47
CA TRP A 334 8.71 -12.67 2.19
C TRP A 334 9.25 -13.77 1.26
N VAL A 335 8.48 -14.19 0.27
CA VAL A 335 8.94 -15.14 -0.76
C VAL A 335 10.05 -14.54 -1.61
N ASP A 336 9.91 -13.28 -2.04
CA ASP A 336 10.95 -12.56 -2.79
C ASP A 336 12.28 -12.51 -2.01
N ASP A 337 12.21 -12.22 -0.71
CA ASP A 337 13.37 -12.23 0.20
C ASP A 337 14.01 -13.62 0.31
N MET A 338 13.20 -14.69 0.32
CA MET A 338 13.71 -16.07 0.33
C MET A 338 14.42 -16.42 -0.97
N VAL A 339 13.84 -16.07 -2.11
CA VAL A 339 14.44 -16.29 -3.44
C VAL A 339 15.79 -15.57 -3.52
N LEU A 340 15.83 -14.32 -3.06
CA LEU A 340 17.05 -13.52 -3.05
C LEU A 340 18.14 -14.13 -2.17
N ARG A 341 17.78 -14.58 -0.95
CA ARG A 341 18.71 -15.29 -0.06
C ARG A 341 19.22 -16.59 -0.67
N ALA A 342 18.37 -17.32 -1.40
CA ALA A 342 18.78 -18.52 -2.12
C ALA A 342 19.79 -18.19 -3.22
N ILE A 343 19.53 -17.16 -4.04
CA ILE A 343 20.46 -16.70 -5.08
C ILE A 343 21.80 -16.27 -4.48
N GLU A 344 21.78 -15.47 -3.40
CA GLU A 344 23.00 -15.05 -2.71
C GLU A 344 23.79 -16.24 -2.16
N TRP A 345 23.10 -17.22 -1.57
CA TRP A 345 23.72 -18.42 -1.04
C TRP A 345 24.37 -19.27 -2.14
N ILE A 346 23.69 -19.44 -3.29
CA ILE A 346 24.24 -20.13 -4.47
C ILE A 346 25.47 -19.38 -5.00
N THR A 347 25.37 -18.05 -5.09
CA THR A 347 26.45 -17.20 -5.64
C THR A 347 27.66 -17.17 -4.71
N ARG A 348 27.48 -17.07 -3.39
CA ARG A 348 28.56 -17.13 -2.40
C ARG A 348 29.28 -18.47 -2.40
N ARG A 349 28.57 -19.59 -2.59
CA ARG A 349 29.20 -20.91 -2.75
C ARG A 349 30.08 -20.99 -4.00
N LYS A 350 29.71 -20.29 -5.08
CA LYS A 350 30.46 -20.29 -6.34
C LYS A 350 31.72 -19.41 -6.26
N VAL A 351 31.70 -18.33 -5.47
CA VAL A 351 32.85 -17.42 -5.28
C VAL A 351 33.78 -17.87 -4.14
N GLY A 352 33.28 -18.61 -3.14
CA GLY A 352 34.06 -19.14 -2.02
C GLY A 352 34.84 -20.43 -2.28
N GLY A 353 34.85 -20.94 -3.52
CA GLY A 353 35.54 -22.19 -3.91
C GLY A 353 36.97 -21.99 -4.46
N GLY A 354 37.47 -20.76 -4.55
CA GLY A 354 38.81 -20.44 -5.06
C GLY A 354 39.63 -19.64 -4.06
N THR A 355 40.56 -20.30 -3.38
CA THR A 355 41.72 -19.73 -2.67
C THR A 355 41.42 -18.60 -1.66
N ALA A 356 41.00 -19.00 -0.47
CA ALA A 356 41.28 -18.26 0.76
C ALA A 356 42.43 -18.96 1.52
N LEU A 357 43.66 -18.49 1.32
CA LEU A 357 44.75 -18.68 2.27
C LEU A 357 45.58 -17.40 2.29
N GLY A 358 45.32 -16.58 3.31
CA GLY A 358 46.10 -15.37 3.56
C GLY A 358 45.26 -14.20 4.06
N ARG A 359 44.65 -14.32 5.24
CA ARG A 359 44.39 -13.13 6.06
C ARG A 359 44.35 -13.44 7.54
N GLU A 360 45.50 -13.16 8.15
CA GLU A 360 45.70 -12.48 9.43
C GLU A 360 44.48 -12.31 10.35
N ARG A 361 44.66 -12.82 11.57
CA ARG A 361 43.82 -12.54 12.73
C ARG A 361 43.98 -11.06 13.12
N GLU A 362 42.90 -10.31 13.09
CA GLU A 362 42.77 -9.10 13.90
C GLU A 362 41.48 -9.19 14.72
N GLY A 363 41.62 -8.96 16.03
CA GLY A 363 40.62 -9.25 17.04
C GLY A 363 39.70 -8.08 17.39
N LYS A 364 38.57 -8.45 18.01
CA LYS A 364 37.73 -7.70 18.96
C LYS A 364 37.17 -6.33 18.53
N LYS A 365 35.82 -6.26 18.46
CA LYS A 365 34.98 -5.80 19.60
C LYS A 365 33.49 -6.08 19.35
N LYS A 366 32.83 -6.63 20.36
CA LYS A 366 31.36 -6.66 20.51
C LYS A 366 30.92 -5.31 21.05
N ASP A 367 29.86 -4.74 20.49
CA ASP A 367 28.93 -3.83 21.18
C ASP A 367 27.54 -3.90 20.54
N GLY A 368 26.50 -4.05 21.38
CA GLY A 368 25.23 -3.33 21.25
C GLY A 368 24.13 -3.81 20.29
N LEU A 369 23.03 -4.27 20.88
CA LEU A 369 21.71 -4.56 20.30
C LEU A 369 21.09 -3.50 19.35
N GLY A 370 20.39 -3.99 18.32
CA GLY A 370 19.29 -3.29 17.63
C GLY A 370 18.73 -4.14 16.46
N PRO A 371 17.41 -4.43 16.37
CA PRO A 371 16.85 -5.24 15.29
C PRO A 371 16.45 -4.40 14.06
N ARG A 372 16.52 -5.04 12.89
CA ARG A 372 16.01 -4.62 11.55
C ARG A 372 16.72 -3.44 10.87
N ARG A 373 17.79 -3.75 10.12
CA ARG A 373 18.12 -3.01 8.89
C ARG A 373 17.28 -3.58 7.74
N GLY A 374 16.30 -2.81 7.28
CA GLY A 374 15.71 -2.97 5.96
C GLY A 374 16.75 -2.69 4.87
N TRP A 375 16.60 -3.41 3.77
CA TRP A 375 17.52 -3.49 2.64
C TRP A 375 17.75 -2.12 1.96
N SER A 376 19.02 -1.75 1.74
CA SER A 376 19.47 -0.55 1.00
C SER A 376 20.44 -0.93 -0.14
N GLY A 377 20.55 -2.21 -0.49
CA GLY A 377 21.61 -2.72 -1.39
C GLY A 377 21.39 -2.46 -2.89
N ALA A 378 20.17 -2.13 -3.32
CA ALA A 378 19.86 -1.90 -4.74
C ALA A 378 19.50 -0.42 -5.05
N GLU A 379 18.99 0.33 -4.07
CA GLU A 379 18.57 1.74 -4.24
C GLU A 379 19.74 2.75 -4.11
N GLY A 380 20.91 2.31 -3.64
CA GLY A 380 22.09 3.18 -3.44
C GLY A 380 22.65 3.84 -4.71
N ALA A 381 22.21 3.39 -5.90
CA ALA A 381 22.58 4.00 -7.18
C ALA A 381 21.50 4.97 -7.73
N GLU A 382 20.28 4.97 -7.18
CA GLU A 382 19.18 5.85 -7.62
C GLU A 382 19.15 7.19 -6.86
N ALA A 383 19.79 7.29 -5.68
CA ALA A 383 19.84 8.52 -4.88
C ALA A 383 20.84 9.58 -5.39
N GLY A 384 21.53 9.32 -6.49
CA GLY A 384 22.39 10.29 -7.16
C GLY A 384 21.57 11.19 -8.08
N ASN A 385 21.16 12.36 -7.58
CA ASN A 385 20.86 13.56 -8.39
C ASN A 385 19.40 13.82 -8.82
N ALA A 386 18.41 13.64 -7.93
CA ALA A 386 17.07 14.20 -8.11
C ALA A 386 16.84 15.39 -7.16
N ARG A 387 17.21 16.61 -7.61
CA ARG A 387 16.73 17.85 -6.98
C ARG A 387 15.25 18.01 -7.28
N THR A 388 14.42 18.01 -6.24
CA THR A 388 13.00 18.40 -6.31
C THR A 388 12.85 19.82 -6.84
N PRO A 389 12.02 20.09 -7.87
CA PRO A 389 11.68 21.46 -8.24
C PRO A 389 10.73 22.03 -7.19
N ARG A 390 11.17 23.08 -6.48
CA ARG A 390 10.28 23.91 -5.66
C ARG A 390 9.29 24.64 -6.58
N LEU A 391 8.01 24.32 -6.47
CA LEU A 391 6.94 25.12 -7.05
C LEU A 391 6.92 26.49 -6.36
N ARG A 392 7.24 27.53 -7.13
CA ARG A 392 7.24 28.93 -6.70
C ARG A 392 5.79 29.42 -6.61
N GLN A 393 5.23 29.47 -5.41
CA GLN A 393 4.00 30.20 -5.13
C GLN A 393 4.28 31.70 -5.32
N GLY A 394 3.72 32.30 -6.37
CA GLY A 394 3.76 33.74 -6.60
C GLY A 394 2.74 34.43 -5.72
N GLN A 395 3.20 35.01 -4.61
CA GLN A 395 2.43 35.96 -3.79
C GLN A 395 2.79 37.37 -4.27
N GLY A 396 1.93 37.96 -5.10
CA GLY A 396 2.03 39.33 -5.56
C GLY A 396 1.11 40.24 -4.75
N HIS A 397 1.62 40.80 -3.65
CA HIS A 397 1.06 42.00 -3.04
C HIS A 397 1.86 43.20 -3.58
N LYS A 398 1.19 44.14 -4.25
CA LYS A 398 1.66 45.52 -4.42
C LYS A 398 0.55 46.46 -3.95
N LYS A 399 0.84 47.19 -2.88
CA LYS A 399 0.18 48.43 -2.48
C LYS A 399 0.99 49.58 -3.07
N VAL A 400 0.26 50.54 -3.65
CA VAL A 400 0.40 52.01 -3.59
C VAL A 400 1.74 52.61 -4.03
N ASP A 401 1.75 53.28 -5.18
CA ASP A 401 1.62 54.75 -5.30
C ASP A 401 0.93 55.11 -6.62
#